data_AF-A0AAD2AN59-F1
#
_entry.id   AF-A0AAD2AN59-F1
#
_cell.length_a   1.000
_cell.length_b   1.000
_cell.length_c   1.000
_cell.angle_alpha   90.00
_cell.angle_beta   90.00
_cell.angle_gamma   90.00
#
_symmetry.space_group_name_H-M   'P 1'
#
loop_
_entity.id
_entity.type
_entity.pdbx_description
1 polymer ?
#
loop_
_entity_poly.entity_id
_entity_poly.type
_entity_poly.pdbx_seq_one_letter_code
_entity_poly.pdbx_strand_id
1 'polypeptide(L)'
;MNARIDSTIPVLASLDLAESARFYTERLGFTQELIADDYLIVSRDGAEIHFWLCDDRRIAEHTSCYLRVPSTQALFEEFTARGLELAPPAVRPWGMKELYVIDPHGNLLKLGEHAPA
;
A
#
# COMPACT_ATOMS: atom_id res chain seq x y z
N MET A 1 -24.93 24.18 -1.04
CA MET A 1 -23.57 23.87 -0.55
C MET A 1 -23.42 22.36 -0.60
N ASN A 2 -22.35 21.85 -1.17
CA ASN A 2 -22.10 20.41 -1.18
C ASN A 2 -21.37 20.01 0.09
N ALA A 3 -21.68 18.84 0.64
CA ALA A 3 -20.92 18.26 1.73
C ALA A 3 -19.48 17.97 1.28
N ARG A 4 -18.52 18.11 2.19
CA ARG A 4 -17.09 17.87 1.94
C ARG A 4 -16.77 16.39 2.13
N ILE A 5 -15.95 15.85 1.23
CA ILE A 5 -15.27 14.55 1.39
C ILE A 5 -13.82 14.88 1.72
N ASP A 6 -13.31 14.37 2.84
CA ASP A 6 -11.97 14.70 3.34
C ASP A 6 -10.86 13.84 2.74
N SER A 7 -11.12 12.53 2.61
CA SER A 7 -10.13 11.55 2.19
C SER A 7 -10.79 10.37 1.48
N THR A 8 -9.97 9.59 0.80
CA THR A 8 -10.34 8.27 0.26
C THR A 8 -9.38 7.24 0.85
N ILE A 9 -9.93 6.16 1.40
CA ILE A 9 -9.16 5.10 2.07
C ILE A 9 -9.37 3.81 1.28
N PRO A 10 -8.32 3.22 0.66
CA PRO A 10 -8.46 1.94 -0.01
C PRO A 10 -8.75 0.83 1.00
N VAL A 11 -9.60 -0.11 0.59
CA VAL A 11 -9.87 -1.35 1.34
C VAL A 11 -9.41 -2.52 0.48
N LEU A 12 -8.33 -3.18 0.89
CA LEU A 12 -7.68 -4.27 0.15
C LEU A 12 -8.19 -5.64 0.64
N ALA A 13 -8.06 -6.67 -0.19
CA ALA A 13 -8.43 -8.03 0.21
C ALA A 13 -7.25 -8.71 0.93
N SER A 14 -7.51 -9.38 2.05
CA SER A 14 -6.49 -10.13 2.79
C SER A 14 -6.94 -11.56 3.05
N LEU A 15 -6.05 -12.52 2.81
CA LEU A 15 -6.29 -13.94 3.11
C LEU A 15 -6.03 -14.28 4.58
N ASP A 16 -5.25 -13.45 5.25
CA ASP A 16 -4.84 -13.59 6.65
C ASP A 16 -4.48 -12.20 7.20
N LEU A 17 -5.36 -11.65 8.03
CA LEU A 17 -5.19 -10.29 8.57
C LEU A 17 -3.94 -10.17 9.45
N ALA A 18 -3.50 -11.23 10.12
CA ALA A 18 -2.28 -11.19 10.93
C ALA A 18 -1.03 -11.17 10.05
N GLU A 19 -1.03 -11.90 8.93
CA GLU A 19 0.05 -11.83 7.94
C GLU A 19 0.11 -10.45 7.27
N SER A 20 -1.03 -9.88 6.89
CA SER A 20 -1.10 -8.51 6.37
C SER A 20 -0.59 -7.52 7.41
N ALA A 21 -1.09 -7.55 8.65
CA ALA A 21 -0.63 -6.66 9.70
C ALA A 21 0.90 -6.70 9.84
N ARG A 22 1.47 -7.90 9.98
CA ARG A 22 2.92 -8.09 10.10
C ARG A 22 3.69 -7.53 8.91
N PHE A 23 3.26 -7.80 7.68
CA PHE A 23 3.94 -7.29 6.49
C PHE A 23 3.91 -5.75 6.45
N TYR A 24 2.75 -5.15 6.65
CA TYR A 24 2.61 -3.70 6.57
C TYR A 24 3.36 -3.00 7.71
N THR A 25 3.42 -3.58 8.91
CA THR A 25 4.18 -3.00 10.02
C THR A 25 5.69 -3.22 9.88
N GLU A 26 6.14 -4.46 9.65
CA GLU A 26 7.57 -4.79 9.70
C GLU A 26 8.32 -4.44 8.41
N ARG A 27 7.66 -4.55 7.26
CA ARG A 27 8.27 -4.27 5.95
C ARG A 27 7.99 -2.85 5.50
N LEU A 28 6.73 -2.43 5.58
CA LEU A 28 6.32 -1.13 5.06
C LEU A 28 6.26 -0.03 6.12
N GLY A 29 6.55 -0.33 7.40
CA GLY A 29 6.67 0.68 8.46
C GLY A 29 5.35 1.35 8.84
N PHE A 30 4.22 0.71 8.58
CA PHE A 30 2.91 1.15 9.07
C PHE A 30 2.75 0.84 10.57
N THR A 31 1.77 1.47 11.19
CA THR A 31 1.27 1.13 12.52
C THR A 31 -0.05 0.38 12.37
N GLN A 32 -0.24 -0.71 13.13
CA GLN A 32 -1.53 -1.38 13.24
C GLN A 32 -2.42 -0.58 14.19
N GLU A 33 -3.48 0.02 13.66
CA GLU A 33 -4.45 0.78 14.47
C GLU A 33 -5.54 -0.13 15.04
N LEU A 34 -5.98 -1.11 14.25
CA LEU A 34 -7.01 -2.07 14.64
C LEU A 34 -6.76 -3.40 13.95
N ILE A 35 -6.96 -4.50 14.69
CA ILE A 35 -7.19 -5.83 14.12
C ILE A 35 -8.43 -6.44 14.79
N ALA A 36 -9.35 -6.92 13.97
CA ALA A 36 -10.57 -7.61 14.35
C ALA A 36 -10.68 -8.93 13.56
N ASP A 37 -11.74 -9.71 13.81
CA ASP A 37 -11.92 -11.04 13.19
C ASP A 37 -11.97 -10.98 11.65
N ASP A 38 -12.55 -9.93 11.08
CA ASP A 38 -12.77 -9.77 9.64
C ASP A 38 -12.23 -8.45 9.05
N TYR A 39 -11.52 -7.65 9.86
CA TYR A 39 -11.06 -6.33 9.46
C TYR A 39 -9.70 -5.92 10.06
N LEU A 40 -8.90 -5.20 9.30
CA LEU A 40 -7.61 -4.63 9.72
C LEU A 40 -7.51 -3.17 9.26
N ILE A 41 -6.98 -2.30 10.11
CA ILE A 41 -6.66 -0.91 9.80
C ILE A 41 -5.18 -0.69 10.09
N VAL A 42 -4.46 -0.16 9.11
CA VAL A 42 -3.06 0.27 9.26
C VAL A 42 -2.89 1.71 8.80
N SER A 43 -2.04 2.47 9.49
CA SER A 43 -1.76 3.87 9.16
C SER A 43 -0.26 4.16 9.07
N ARG A 44 0.11 5.12 8.23
CA ARG A 44 1.48 5.65 8.13
C ARG A 44 1.45 7.06 7.55
N ASP A 45 2.11 8.01 8.21
CA ASP A 45 2.33 9.38 7.69
C ASP A 45 1.04 10.10 7.22
N GLY A 46 -0.09 9.81 7.88
CA GLY A 46 -1.42 10.34 7.52
C GLY A 46 -2.14 9.58 6.39
N ALA A 47 -1.51 8.56 5.79
CA ALA A 47 -2.17 7.60 4.92
C ALA A 47 -2.75 6.44 5.74
N GLU A 48 -3.91 5.94 5.30
CA GLU A 48 -4.64 4.85 5.95
C GLU A 48 -5.02 3.80 4.89
N ILE A 49 -4.90 2.53 5.25
CA ILE A 49 -5.28 1.39 4.41
C ILE A 49 -6.06 0.41 5.28
N HIS A 50 -7.21 -0.02 4.76
CA HIS A 50 -8.02 -1.05 5.41
C HIS A 50 -7.88 -2.38 4.68
N PHE A 51 -8.21 -3.46 5.38
CA PHE A 51 -8.34 -4.79 4.81
C PHE A 51 -9.60 -5.45 5.31
N TRP A 52 -10.24 -6.22 4.43
CA TRP A 52 -11.29 -7.16 4.80
C TRP A 52 -10.78 -8.59 4.56
N LEU A 53 -11.23 -9.52 5.40
CA LEU A 53 -10.88 -10.94 5.26
C LEU A 53 -11.59 -11.56 4.06
N CYS A 54 -10.80 -12.09 3.12
CA CYS A 54 -11.22 -12.65 1.85
C CYS A 54 -10.58 -14.03 1.67
N ASP A 55 -11.36 -15.05 1.29
CA ASP A 55 -10.86 -16.41 1.06
C ASP A 55 -10.44 -16.70 -0.40
N ASP A 56 -10.78 -15.81 -1.34
CA ASP A 56 -10.35 -15.91 -2.74
C ASP A 56 -9.11 -15.06 -3.03
N ARG A 57 -7.96 -15.73 -3.20
CA ARG A 57 -6.68 -15.10 -3.57
C ARG A 57 -6.75 -14.29 -4.86
N ARG A 58 -7.58 -14.70 -5.82
CA ARG A 58 -7.70 -14.01 -7.12
C ARG A 58 -8.21 -12.59 -6.93
N ILE A 59 -9.01 -12.33 -5.90
CA ILE A 59 -9.49 -10.98 -5.60
C ILE A 59 -8.31 -10.09 -5.21
N ALA A 60 -7.42 -10.55 -4.31
CA ALA A 60 -6.24 -9.79 -3.91
C ALA A 60 -5.28 -9.57 -5.09
N GLU A 61 -5.01 -10.59 -5.90
CA GLU A 61 -4.13 -10.50 -7.09
C GLU A 61 -4.64 -9.54 -8.18
N HIS A 62 -5.95 -9.23 -8.19
CA HIS A 62 -6.58 -8.28 -9.08
C HIS A 62 -6.94 -6.94 -8.40
N THR A 63 -6.52 -6.74 -7.16
CA THR A 63 -6.74 -5.51 -6.39
C THR A 63 -5.50 -4.62 -6.39
N SER A 64 -5.69 -3.30 -6.48
CA SER A 64 -4.59 -2.35 -6.37
C SER A 64 -5.03 -1.03 -5.74
N CYS A 65 -4.08 -0.32 -5.12
CA CYS A 65 -4.27 1.05 -4.68
C CYS A 65 -3.12 1.95 -5.15
N TYR A 66 -3.34 3.26 -5.12
CA TYR A 66 -2.33 4.27 -5.44
C TYR A 66 -2.06 5.14 -4.22
N LEU A 67 -0.80 5.18 -3.80
CA LEU A 67 -0.33 5.97 -2.68
C LEU A 67 0.51 7.13 -3.22
N ARG A 68 0.12 8.36 -2.89
CA ARG A 68 0.91 9.55 -3.22
C ARG A 68 2.04 9.68 -2.22
N VAL A 69 3.26 9.80 -2.73
CA VAL A 69 4.46 9.86 -1.91
C VAL A 69 5.36 11.01 -2.35
N PRO A 70 6.12 11.61 -1.44
CA PRO A 70 7.03 12.70 -1.77
C PRO A 70 8.34 12.24 -2.42
N SER A 71 8.70 10.96 -2.27
CA SER A 71 9.90 10.36 -2.89
C SER A 71 9.74 8.85 -3.04
N THR A 72 9.64 8.38 -4.29
CA THR A 72 9.64 6.93 -4.57
C THR A 72 11.01 6.31 -4.37
N GLN A 73 12.08 7.09 -4.56
CA GLN A 73 13.46 6.63 -4.38
C GLN A 73 13.76 6.35 -2.90
N ALA A 74 13.33 7.23 -1.99
CA ALA A 74 13.53 7.03 -0.56
C ALA A 74 12.80 5.78 -0.05
N LEU A 75 11.58 5.54 -0.52
CA LEU A 75 10.82 4.34 -0.17
C LEU A 75 11.44 3.07 -0.78
N PHE A 76 11.99 3.14 -1.98
CA PHE A 76 12.71 2.03 -2.58
C PHE A 76 13.90 1.61 -1.71
N GLU A 77 14.72 2.57 -1.27
CA GLU A 77 15.87 2.33 -0.39
C GLU A 77 15.44 1.78 0.98
N GLU A 78 14.42 2.39 1.59
CA GLU A 78 13.87 1.96 2.88
C GLU A 78 13.34 0.52 2.82
N PHE A 79 12.51 0.19 1.83
CA PHE A 79 11.89 -1.13 1.72
C PHE A 79 12.91 -2.20 1.35
N THR A 80 13.89 -1.88 0.49
CA THR A 80 14.99 -2.79 0.17
C THR A 80 15.85 -3.06 1.41
N ALA A 81 16.15 -2.05 2.22
CA ALA A 81 16.86 -2.22 3.49
C ALA A 81 16.09 -3.08 4.51
N ARG A 82 14.76 -3.14 4.39
CA ARG A 82 13.88 -4.04 5.16
C ARG A 82 13.65 -5.40 4.49
N GLY A 83 14.43 -5.72 3.46
CA GLY A 83 14.47 -7.05 2.85
C GLY A 83 13.43 -7.30 1.75
N LEU A 84 12.83 -6.25 1.17
CA LEU A 84 12.01 -6.41 -0.02
C LEU A 84 12.87 -6.42 -1.28
N GLU A 85 12.62 -7.38 -2.16
CA GLU A 85 13.21 -7.40 -3.50
C GLU A 85 12.34 -6.58 -4.45
N LEU A 86 12.74 -5.34 -4.71
CA LEU A 86 11.99 -4.40 -5.54
C LEU A 86 12.76 -4.02 -6.80
N ALA A 87 12.03 -3.70 -7.87
CA ALA A 87 12.59 -2.97 -8.99
C ALA A 87 12.71 -1.47 -8.61
N PRO A 88 13.76 -0.76 -9.06
CA PRO A 88 13.87 0.68 -8.86
C PRO A 88 12.66 1.43 -9.44
N PRO A 89 12.27 2.58 -8.85
CA PRO A 89 11.15 3.34 -9.36
C PRO A 89 11.41 3.88 -10.77
N ALA A 90 10.39 3.87 -11.62
CA ALA A 90 10.51 4.24 -13.03
C ALA A 90 9.44 5.24 -13.46
N VAL A 91 9.81 6.13 -14.39
CA VAL A 91 8.89 7.10 -14.99
C VAL A 91 7.92 6.36 -15.91
N ARG A 92 6.64 6.72 -15.81
CA ARG A 92 5.54 6.19 -16.62
C ARG A 92 5.05 7.22 -17.63
N PRO A 93 4.42 6.79 -18.75
CA PRO A 93 3.97 7.69 -19.82
C PRO A 93 3.01 8.80 -19.36
N TRP A 94 2.36 8.63 -18.21
CA TRP A 94 1.44 9.60 -17.61
C TRP A 94 2.10 10.58 -16.62
N GLY A 95 3.43 10.73 -16.67
CA GLY A 95 4.15 11.78 -15.94
C GLY A 95 4.38 11.50 -14.44
N MET A 96 4.25 10.24 -14.03
CA MET A 96 4.51 9.80 -12.66
C MET A 96 5.77 8.95 -12.62
N LYS A 97 6.61 9.11 -11.59
CA LYS A 97 7.65 8.15 -11.22
C LYS A 97 7.04 7.21 -10.18
N GLU A 98 7.10 5.90 -10.43
CA GLU A 98 6.36 4.92 -9.64
C GLU A 98 7.24 3.76 -9.16
N LEU A 99 7.04 3.38 -7.90
CA LEU A 99 7.52 2.15 -7.26
C LEU A 99 6.34 1.21 -7.03
N TYR A 100 6.54 -0.10 -7.23
CA TYR A 100 5.51 -1.11 -7.02
C TYR A 100 5.90 -2.06 -5.90
N VAL A 101 4.96 -2.35 -5.01
CA VAL A 101 5.06 -3.39 -3.99
C VAL A 101 3.88 -4.33 -4.19
N ILE A 102 4.17 -5.64 -4.25
CA ILE A 102 3.15 -6.68 -4.18
C ILE A 102 3.20 -7.24 -2.76
N ASP A 103 2.08 -7.18 -2.05
CA ASP A 103 2.00 -7.74 -0.69
C ASP A 103 1.90 -9.28 -0.69
N PRO A 104 1.96 -9.97 0.45
CA PRO A 104 1.94 -11.44 0.52
C PRO A 104 0.70 -12.10 -0.13
N HIS A 105 -0.39 -11.35 -0.28
CA HIS A 105 -1.66 -11.85 -0.83
C HIS A 105 -1.85 -11.49 -2.30
N GLY A 106 -1.01 -10.62 -2.84
CA GLY A 106 -1.01 -10.25 -4.25
C GLY A 106 -1.57 -8.85 -4.52
N ASN A 107 -1.96 -8.09 -3.49
CA ASN A 107 -2.41 -6.72 -3.71
C ASN A 107 -1.26 -5.87 -4.24
N LEU A 108 -1.54 -5.06 -5.25
CA LEU A 108 -0.57 -4.14 -5.83
C LEU A 108 -0.67 -2.74 -5.22
N LEU A 109 0.38 -2.33 -4.50
CA LEU A 109 0.56 -0.95 -4.06
C LEU A 109 1.38 -0.19 -5.11
N LYS A 110 0.79 0.87 -5.67
CA LYS A 110 1.49 1.81 -6.56
C LYS A 110 1.88 3.05 -5.78
N LEU A 111 3.15 3.22 -5.47
CA LEU A 111 3.67 4.41 -4.81
C LEU A 111 4.15 5.39 -5.87
N GLY A 112 3.57 6.58 -5.92
CA GLY A 112 3.80 7.51 -7.02
C GLY A 112 4.06 8.95 -6.59
N GLU A 113 5.07 9.54 -7.23
CA GLU A 113 5.38 10.96 -7.19
C GLU A 113 5.35 11.55 -8.61
N HIS A 114 5.14 12.87 -8.73
CA HIS A 114 5.26 13.51 -10.04
C HIS A 114 6.70 13.36 -10.55
N ALA A 115 6.86 12.95 -11.82
CA ALA A 115 8.17 12.95 -12.44
C ALA A 115 8.71 14.40 -12.45
N PRO A 116 10.03 14.58 -12.27
CA PRO A 116 10.65 15.89 -12.50
C PRO A 116 10.29 16.41 -13.90
N ALA A 117 10.07 17.72 -13.99
CA ALA A 117 9.84 18.40 -15.27
C ALA A 117 11.07 18.33 -16.18
#